data_AF-A0A933I623-F1
#
_entry.id   AF-A0A933I623-F1
#
_cell.length_a   1.000
_cell.length_b   1.000
_cell.length_c   1.000
_cell.angle_alpha   90.00
_cell.angle_beta   90.00
_cell.angle_gamma   90.00
#
_symmetry.space_group_name_H-M   'P 1'
#
loop_
_entity.id
_entity.type
_entity.pdbx_description
1 polymer ?
#
loop_
_entity_poly.entity_id
_entity_poly.type
_entity_poly.pdbx_seq_one_letter_code
_entity_poly.pdbx_strand_id
1 'polypeptide(L)'
;MGSRVQVVKSLKKNLRSGYTTGACAAAAAKAAALLLLNPKSKIQYPKFIEIPFPNGGRHKFKIHNSELITQNSQLAARASVIKDAGDDPDVTNGAEIV
;
A
#
# COMPACT_ATOMS: atom_id res chain seq x y z
N MET A 1 -11.80 16.30 -55.59
CA MET A 1 -10.75 15.56 -54.86
C MET A 1 -10.39 16.36 -53.61
N GLY A 2 -10.91 16.00 -52.45
CA GLY A 2 -10.65 16.74 -51.20
C GLY A 2 -10.62 15.76 -50.05
N SER A 3 -9.47 15.11 -49.86
CA SER A 3 -9.24 14.12 -48.81
C SER A 3 -9.22 14.82 -47.45
N ARG A 4 -10.28 14.59 -46.67
CA ARG A 4 -10.34 14.95 -45.25
C ARG A 4 -9.31 14.13 -44.48
N VAL A 5 -8.27 14.80 -43.98
CA VAL A 5 -7.39 14.25 -42.95
C VAL A 5 -8.20 14.21 -41.64
N GLN A 6 -8.62 13.02 -41.21
CA GLN A 6 -9.14 12.83 -39.87
C GLN A 6 -7.98 12.85 -38.89
N VAL A 7 -7.88 13.92 -38.11
CA VAL A 7 -6.97 13.98 -36.95
C VAL A 7 -7.52 13.00 -35.92
N VAL A 8 -6.85 11.85 -35.77
CA VAL A 8 -7.10 10.90 -34.70
C VAL A 8 -6.75 11.58 -33.37
N LYS A 9 -7.78 12.04 -32.66
CA LYS A 9 -7.66 12.58 -31.31
C LYS A 9 -7.31 11.42 -30.37
N SER A 10 -6.05 11.34 -29.95
CA SER A 10 -5.62 10.36 -28.95
C SER A 10 -6.47 10.53 -27.68
N LEU A 11 -7.25 9.50 -27.33
CA LEU A 11 -7.99 9.45 -26.07
C LEU A 11 -6.95 9.38 -24.94
N LYS A 12 -6.69 10.50 -24.26
CA LYS A 12 -5.81 10.52 -23.08
C LYS A 12 -6.38 9.55 -22.04
N LYS A 13 -5.77 8.38 -21.90
CA LYS A 13 -6.05 7.42 -20.82
C LYS A 13 -5.66 8.09 -19.49
N ASN A 14 -6.56 8.06 -18.52
CA ASN A 14 -6.21 8.45 -17.15
C ASN A 14 -5.24 7.39 -16.59
N LEU A 15 -4.01 7.81 -16.30
CA LEU A 15 -3.01 6.94 -15.70
C LEU A 15 -3.28 6.74 -14.21
N ARG A 16 -3.03 5.53 -13.71
CA ARG A 16 -3.10 5.20 -12.30
C ARG A 16 -1.78 5.55 -11.62
N SER A 17 -1.87 6.32 -10.54
CA SER A 17 -0.75 6.50 -9.61
C SER A 17 -0.62 5.30 -8.68
N GLY A 18 0.63 4.97 -8.33
CA GLY A 18 0.95 3.97 -7.31
C GLY A 18 1.49 4.57 -6.01
N TYR A 19 2.04 3.69 -5.19
CA TYR A 19 2.70 4.01 -3.92
C TYR A 19 4.17 3.63 -3.95
N THR A 20 4.99 4.44 -3.30
CA THR A 20 6.42 4.15 -3.13
C THR A 20 6.62 3.02 -2.13
N THR A 21 7.75 2.33 -2.23
CA THR A 21 8.15 1.27 -1.29
C THR A 21 8.18 1.78 0.16
N GLY A 22 8.64 3.02 0.38
CA GLY A 22 8.65 3.66 1.70
C GLY A 22 7.25 3.88 2.27
N ALA A 23 6.27 4.23 1.44
CA ALA A 23 4.88 4.38 1.88
C ALA A 23 4.27 3.02 2.29
N CYS A 24 4.53 1.97 1.50
CA CYS A 24 4.13 0.60 1.86
C CYS A 24 4.78 0.14 3.18
N ALA A 25 6.07 0.38 3.36
CA ALA A 25 6.81 0.07 4.59
C ALA A 25 6.26 0.82 5.81
N ALA A 26 5.95 2.12 5.66
CA ALA A 26 5.36 2.91 6.73
C ALA A 26 3.97 2.39 7.14
N ALA A 27 3.16 1.96 6.17
CA ALA A 27 1.86 1.36 6.45
C ALA A 27 1.98 0.00 7.16
N ALA A 28 2.90 -0.86 6.72
CA ALA A 28 3.20 -2.14 7.37
C ALA A 28 3.71 -1.94 8.80
N ALA A 29 4.69 -1.06 9.00
CA ALA A 29 5.23 -0.74 10.32
C ALA A 29 4.15 -0.22 11.29
N LYS A 30 3.27 0.67 10.81
CA LYS A 30 2.15 1.16 11.61
C LYS A 30 1.16 0.05 11.96
N ALA A 31 0.86 -0.87 11.04
CA ALA A 31 -0.01 -2.01 11.32
C ALA A 31 0.59 -2.91 12.42
N ALA A 32 1.87 -3.27 12.30
CA ALA A 32 2.57 -4.10 13.28
C ALA A 32 2.63 -3.43 14.66
N ALA A 33 2.94 -2.13 14.72
CA ALA A 33 2.95 -1.38 15.98
C ALA A 33 1.56 -1.38 16.67
N LEU A 34 0.48 -1.20 15.90
CA LEU A 34 -0.88 -1.24 16.45
C LEU A 34 -1.25 -2.61 17.02
N LEU A 35 -0.75 -3.69 16.41
CA LEU A 35 -0.94 -5.05 16.93
C LEU A 35 -0.18 -5.27 18.23
N LEU A 36 1.08 -4.84 18.30
CA LEU A 36 1.89 -4.93 19.52
C LEU A 36 1.28 -4.15 20.69
N LEU A 37 0.69 -2.98 20.42
CA LEU A 37 0.07 -2.15 21.44
C LEU A 37 -1.28 -2.72 21.93
N ASN A 38 -1.91 -3.61 21.15
CA ASN A 38 -3.24 -4.14 21.44
C ASN A 38 -3.34 -5.67 21.34
N PRO A 39 -2.46 -6.45 22.01
CA PRO A 39 -2.32 -7.89 21.77
C PRO A 39 -3.52 -8.72 22.25
N LYS A 40 -4.35 -8.17 23.14
CA LYS A 40 -5.57 -8.81 23.67
C LYS A 40 -6.84 -8.37 22.93
N SER A 41 -6.71 -7.48 21.95
CA SER A 41 -7.87 -6.97 21.23
C SER A 41 -8.43 -8.09 20.36
N LYS A 42 -9.69 -8.47 20.61
CA LYS A 42 -10.47 -9.36 19.73
C LYS A 42 -10.82 -8.67 18.40
N ILE A 43 -10.45 -7.40 18.22
CA ILE A 43 -10.65 -6.67 16.97
C ILE A 43 -9.76 -7.34 15.92
N GLN A 44 -10.42 -7.84 14.87
CA GLN A 44 -9.77 -8.38 13.69
C GLN A 44 -8.64 -7.45 13.25
N TYR A 45 -7.47 -8.03 13.01
CA TYR A 45 -6.30 -7.38 12.42
C TYR A 45 -6.68 -6.27 11.42
N PRO A 46 -6.03 -5.10 11.48
CA PRO A 46 -6.47 -3.94 10.70
C PRO A 46 -6.38 -4.27 9.21
N LYS A 47 -7.53 -4.47 8.56
CA LYS A 47 -7.61 -4.70 7.11
C LYS A 47 -7.04 -3.52 6.32
N PHE A 48 -7.07 -2.34 6.93
CA PHE A 48 -6.53 -1.11 6.35
C PHE A 48 -5.83 -0.25 7.39
N ILE A 49 -4.79 0.45 6.95
CA ILE A 49 -4.08 1.47 7.73
C ILE A 49 -3.98 2.75 6.92
N GLU A 50 -4.20 3.87 7.58
CA GLU A 50 -3.92 5.18 7.01
C GLU A 50 -2.60 5.75 7.50
N ILE A 51 -1.81 6.29 6.58
CA ILE A 51 -0.59 7.04 6.91
C ILE A 51 -0.64 8.45 6.32
N PRO A 52 -0.05 9.45 7.00
CA PRO A 52 0.08 10.79 6.44
C PRO A 52 1.14 10.81 5.34
N PHE A 53 0.93 11.66 4.32
CA PHE A 53 1.87 11.93 3.25
C PHE A 53 2.43 13.36 3.41
N PRO A 54 3.62 13.67 2.86
CA PRO A 54 4.25 14.99 2.98
C PRO A 54 3.39 16.15 2.43
N ASN A 55 2.48 15.86 1.51
CA ASN A 55 1.52 16.83 0.97
C ASN A 55 0.34 17.14 1.91
N GLY A 56 0.36 16.63 3.14
CA GLY A 56 -0.71 16.78 4.14
C GLY A 56 -1.88 15.81 3.96
N GLY A 57 -1.90 15.04 2.87
CA GLY A 57 -2.91 14.02 2.62
C GLY A 57 -2.76 12.80 3.53
N ARG A 58 -3.81 11.99 3.63
CA ARG A 58 -3.76 10.66 4.24
C ARG A 58 -4.13 9.63 3.21
N HIS A 59 -3.37 8.55 3.17
CA HIS A 59 -3.58 7.47 2.21
C HIS A 59 -3.85 6.17 2.95
N LYS A 60 -4.87 5.45 2.48
CA LYS A 60 -5.35 4.19 3.04
C LYS A 60 -4.72 3.02 2.31
N PHE A 61 -4.01 2.17 3.03
CA PHE A 61 -3.33 0.98 2.55
C PHE A 61 -4.06 -0.26 3.00
N LYS A 62 -4.25 -1.22 2.10
CA LYS A 62 -4.73 -2.56 2.45
C LYS A 62 -3.57 -3.34 3.06
N ILE A 63 -3.78 -3.91 4.24
CA ILE A 63 -2.81 -4.81 4.85
C ILE A 63 -2.96 -6.19 4.21
N HIS A 64 -1.85 -6.72 3.71
CA HIS A 64 -1.82 -8.03 3.07
C HIS A 64 -1.82 -9.14 4.10
N ASN A 65 -0.86 -9.09 5.02
CA ASN A 65 -0.78 -10.01 6.14
C ASN A 65 -0.45 -9.24 7.42
N SER A 66 -0.84 -9.78 8.56
CA SER A 66 -0.39 -9.27 9.85
C SER A 66 -0.59 -10.28 10.96
N GLU A 67 0.38 -10.39 11.85
CA GLU A 67 0.47 -11.46 12.82
C GLU A 67 1.10 -10.96 14.13
N LEU A 68 0.57 -11.45 15.24
CA LEU A 68 1.18 -11.32 16.56
C LEU A 68 1.96 -12.60 16.86
N ILE A 69 3.26 -12.49 17.13
CA ILE A 69 4.18 -13.61 17.30
C ILE A 69 4.60 -13.66 18.76
N THR A 70 4.49 -14.83 19.39
CA THR A 70 5.06 -15.06 20.73
C THR A 70 6.21 -16.05 20.63
N GLN A 71 7.42 -15.63 20.99
CA GLN A 71 8.60 -16.48 20.98
C GLN A 71 9.41 -16.26 22.26
N ASN A 72 9.76 -17.33 22.96
CA ASN A 72 10.54 -17.27 24.21
C ASN A 72 9.98 -16.27 25.24
N SER A 73 8.66 -16.25 25.42
CA SER A 73 7.94 -15.29 26.29
C SER A 73 8.08 -13.81 25.90
N GLN A 74 8.62 -13.51 24.71
CA GLN A 74 8.63 -12.18 24.12
C GLN A 74 7.52 -12.04 23.08
N LEU A 75 6.95 -10.84 23.03
CA LEU A 75 5.89 -10.48 22.11
C LEU A 75 6.45 -9.65 20.95
N ALA A 76 6.21 -10.12 19.73
CA ALA A 76 6.55 -9.44 18.48
C ALA A 76 5.29 -9.30 17.61
N ALA A 77 5.35 -8.41 16.61
CA ALA A 77 4.35 -8.41 15.54
C ALA A 77 5.00 -8.17 14.20
N ARG A 78 4.34 -8.66 13.16
CA ARG A 78 4.71 -8.52 11.76
C ARG A 78 3.48 -8.06 11.00
N ALA A 79 3.68 -7.24 9.97
CA ALA A 79 2.63 -6.91 9.02
C ALA A 79 3.24 -6.66 7.65
N SER A 80 2.43 -6.70 6.60
CA SER A 80 2.90 -6.49 5.25
C SER A 80 1.87 -5.82 4.34
N VAL A 81 2.36 -5.24 3.25
CA VAL A 81 1.58 -4.56 2.21
C VAL A 81 2.11 -4.99 0.85
N ILE A 82 1.22 -5.36 -0.07
CA ILE A 82 1.61 -5.55 -1.49
C ILE A 82 1.71 -4.18 -2.15
N LYS A 83 2.87 -3.86 -2.71
CA LYS A 83 3.09 -2.61 -3.41
C LYS A 83 2.30 -2.59 -4.73
N ASP A 84 1.54 -1.52 -4.95
CA ASP A 84 0.91 -1.18 -6.24
C ASP A 84 1.60 0.06 -6.80
N ALA A 85 2.34 -0.08 -7.90
CA ALA A 85 3.03 1.01 -8.58
C ALA A 85 2.14 1.77 -9.59
N GLY A 86 0.88 1.38 -9.76
CA GLY A 86 0.00 1.95 -10.77
C GLY A 86 0.44 1.55 -12.17
N ASP A 87 0.52 2.51 -13.09
CA ASP A 87 0.98 2.28 -14.47
C ASP A 87 2.51 2.46 -14.65
N ASP A 88 3.27 2.74 -13.57
CA ASP A 88 4.73 2.88 -13.61
C ASP A 88 5.41 1.51 -13.78
N PRO A 89 6.32 1.31 -14.77
CA PRO A 89 7.06 0.07 -14.96
C PRO A 89 8.16 -0.12 -13.88
N ASP A 90 7.73 -0.17 -12.63
CA ASP A 90 8.56 -0.30 -11.44
C ASP A 90 8.82 -1.78 -11.12
N VAL A 91 10.10 -2.16 -10.99
CA VAL A 91 10.54 -3.54 -10.75
C VAL A 91 10.04 -4.14 -9.44
N THR A 92 9.66 -3.30 -8.48
CA THR A 92 9.15 -3.72 -7.16
C THR A 92 7.62 -3.74 -7.10
N ASN A 93 6.92 -3.47 -8.21
CA ASN A 93 5.47 -3.62 -8.27
C ASN A 93 5.05 -5.06 -7.94
N GLY A 94 4.02 -5.21 -7.11
CA GLY A 94 3.55 -6.51 -6.63
C GLY A 94 4.41 -7.15 -5.53
N ALA A 95 5.55 -6.54 -5.15
CA ALA A 95 6.36 -7.04 -4.05
C ALA A 95 5.60 -6.92 -2.71
N GLU A 96 5.74 -7.93 -1.87
CA GLU A 96 5.32 -7.87 -0.48
C GLU A 96 6.35 -7.10 0.35
N ILE A 97 5.93 -5.97 0.90
CA ILE A 97 6.76 -5.14 1.79
C ILE A 97 6.35 -5.45 3.22
N VAL A 98 7.30 -5.94 4.02
CA VAL A 98 7.12 -6.48 5.37
C VAL A 98 7.87 -5.63 6.38
#